data_AF-A6GZ64-F1
#
_entry.id   AF-A6GZ64-F1
#
_cell.length_a   1.000
_cell.length_b   1.000
_cell.length_c   1.000
_cell.angle_alpha   90.00
_cell.angle_beta   90.00
_cell.angle_gamma   90.00
#
_symmetry.space_group_name_H-M   'P 1'
#
loop_
_entity.id
_entity.type
_entity.pdbx_description
1 polymer ?
#
loop_
_entity_poly.entity_id
_entity_poly.type
_entity_poly.pdbx_seq_one_letter_code
_entity_poly.pdbx_strand_id
1 'polypeptide(L)'
;MKQTTNSILMIRPVAFRMNEQTAVNNYYQKVIDGLSPETVNAKAQEEFDTFVNKLRMVGVDVTVVDDTLEPSTPDSIFPNNWISFHESGDVALYPMFAENRRLERREEILDILEDKGFLVNEIMDYSSAEEDGFFLEGTGSIVLDRENDKAYCALSPRADEELFIEFCEDFEYTPVIFEAFQTVENERKLIYHTNVMMCVADTFAVICADCIDDKKERKMVLDSLKSDGKEIVLITEDQMNNFAGNMLEIQGADERRYLIMSASAHKSLTKKQIAQLEEHITILSSSLDTIEACGGGSARCMMAEIFLPKE
;
A
#
# COMPACT_ATOMS: atom_id res chain seq x y z
N MET A 1 14.31 -2.22 12.73
CA MET A 1 13.24 -3.24 12.64
C MET A 1 13.47 -4.10 11.38
N LYS A 2 12.81 -5.26 11.19
CA LYS A 2 12.90 -5.98 9.90
C LYS A 2 12.16 -5.21 8.81
N GLN A 3 12.71 -5.17 7.60
CA GLN A 3 12.03 -4.54 6.46
C GLN A 3 10.84 -5.35 5.95
N THR A 4 10.91 -6.68 6.05
CA THR A 4 9.91 -7.59 5.47
C THR A 4 9.38 -8.59 6.50
N THR A 5 8.20 -9.12 6.22
CA THR A 5 7.53 -10.16 6.99
C THR A 5 7.05 -11.26 6.03
N ASN A 6 6.79 -12.44 6.58
CA ASN A 6 6.13 -13.52 5.85
C ASN A 6 4.62 -13.56 6.08
N SER A 7 4.07 -12.69 6.93
CA SER A 7 2.67 -12.72 7.35
C SER A 7 1.94 -11.47 6.89
N ILE A 8 0.77 -11.64 6.25
CA ILE A 8 -0.04 -10.53 5.75
C ILE A 8 -1.53 -10.73 6.05
N LEU A 9 -2.24 -9.63 6.18
CA LEU A 9 -3.69 -9.54 6.19
C LEU A 9 -4.19 -9.09 4.82
N MET A 10 -5.22 -9.77 4.32
CA MET A 10 -5.94 -9.40 3.11
C MET A 10 -7.46 -9.50 3.35
N ILE A 11 -8.23 -8.58 2.80
CA ILE A 11 -9.69 -8.56 2.94
C ILE A 11 -10.34 -9.00 1.64
N ARG A 12 -11.15 -10.06 1.69
CA ARG A 12 -11.84 -10.58 0.52
C ARG A 12 -13.11 -9.77 0.25
N PRO A 13 -13.27 -9.13 -0.91
CA PRO A 13 -14.40 -8.26 -1.18
C PRO A 13 -15.71 -9.02 -1.30
N VAL A 14 -16.83 -8.40 -0.91
CA VAL A 14 -18.19 -8.94 -1.12
C VAL A 14 -19.10 -8.06 -1.99
N ALA A 15 -18.78 -6.78 -2.14
CA ALA A 15 -19.53 -5.81 -2.94
C ALA A 15 -18.62 -4.79 -3.66
N PHE A 16 -17.48 -5.26 -4.18
CA PHE A 16 -16.47 -4.45 -4.85
C PHE A 16 -17.02 -3.78 -6.12
N ARG A 17 -16.77 -2.48 -6.22
CA ARG A 17 -17.16 -1.59 -7.32
C ARG A 17 -16.35 -0.30 -7.22
N MET A 18 -16.45 0.56 -8.22
CA MET A 18 -15.91 1.92 -8.12
C MET A 18 -16.57 2.66 -6.96
N ASN A 19 -15.75 3.25 -6.09
CA ASN A 19 -16.22 4.03 -4.95
C ASN A 19 -16.40 5.51 -5.32
N GLU A 20 -17.64 5.98 -5.26
CA GLU A 20 -18.01 7.34 -5.64
C GLU A 20 -17.39 8.40 -4.74
N GLN A 21 -17.11 8.08 -3.47
CA GLN A 21 -16.51 9.02 -2.51
C GLN A 21 -15.00 9.19 -2.71
N THR A 22 -14.31 8.18 -3.25
CA THR A 22 -12.86 8.26 -3.52
C THR A 22 -12.55 8.76 -4.91
N ALA A 23 -13.47 8.58 -5.88
CA ALA A 23 -13.27 8.96 -7.27
C ALA A 23 -12.97 10.46 -7.47
N VAL A 24 -13.30 11.31 -6.48
CA VAL A 24 -13.02 12.76 -6.51
C VAL A 24 -11.54 13.11 -6.53
N ASN A 25 -10.68 12.25 -5.94
CA ASN A 25 -9.23 12.47 -5.83
C ASN A 25 -8.39 11.22 -6.14
N ASN A 26 -9.02 10.07 -6.44
CA ASN A 26 -8.35 8.89 -6.99
C ASN A 26 -8.55 8.82 -8.51
N TYR A 27 -7.65 9.48 -9.25
CA TYR A 27 -7.68 9.55 -10.72
C TYR A 27 -7.34 8.23 -11.43
N TYR A 28 -6.99 7.17 -10.69
CA TYR A 28 -6.73 5.84 -11.25
C TYR A 28 -8.02 5.05 -11.47
N GLN A 29 -9.09 5.38 -10.74
CA GLN A 29 -10.39 4.72 -10.87
C GLN A 29 -11.02 5.02 -12.24
N LYS A 30 -11.55 3.97 -12.86
CA LYS A 30 -12.21 3.96 -14.17
C LYS A 30 -13.48 3.14 -14.10
N VAL A 31 -14.51 3.61 -14.78
CA VAL A 31 -15.72 2.83 -15.04
C VAL A 31 -15.41 1.81 -16.12
N ILE A 32 -15.68 0.52 -15.86
CA ILE A 32 -15.60 -0.50 -16.91
C ILE A 32 -16.96 -0.56 -17.62
N ASP A 33 -17.02 0.05 -18.81
CA ASP A 33 -18.24 0.09 -19.61
C ASP A 33 -18.82 -1.30 -19.87
N GLY A 34 -20.12 -1.46 -19.63
CA GLY A 34 -20.87 -2.67 -19.96
C GLY A 34 -20.76 -3.82 -18.95
N LEU A 35 -20.15 -3.62 -17.77
CA LEU A 35 -20.19 -4.58 -16.66
C LEU A 35 -21.17 -4.15 -15.58
N SER A 36 -21.95 -5.10 -15.06
CA SER A 36 -22.77 -4.87 -13.86
C SER A 36 -21.90 -4.90 -12.60
N PRO A 37 -22.31 -4.24 -11.50
CA PRO A 37 -21.58 -4.30 -10.22
C PRO A 37 -21.33 -5.74 -9.74
N GLU A 38 -22.28 -6.65 -9.95
CA GLU A 38 -22.13 -8.07 -9.57
C GLU A 38 -21.05 -8.75 -10.39
N THR A 39 -20.94 -8.40 -11.68
CA THR A 39 -19.90 -8.95 -12.57
C THR A 39 -18.53 -8.40 -12.21
N VAL A 40 -18.44 -7.11 -11.84
CA VAL A 40 -17.22 -6.48 -11.34
C VAL A 40 -16.75 -7.17 -10.06
N ASN A 41 -17.65 -7.35 -9.09
CA ASN A 41 -17.31 -8.04 -7.84
C ASN A 41 -16.87 -9.49 -8.07
N ALA A 42 -17.57 -10.25 -8.94
CA ALA A 42 -17.21 -11.63 -9.24
C ALA A 42 -15.79 -11.74 -9.84
N LYS A 43 -15.44 -10.83 -10.75
CA LYS A 43 -14.08 -10.76 -11.33
C LYS A 43 -13.04 -10.36 -10.30
N ALA A 44 -13.34 -9.37 -9.45
CA ALA A 44 -12.43 -8.96 -8.38
C ALA A 44 -12.19 -10.10 -7.37
N GLN A 45 -13.21 -10.89 -7.04
CA GLN A 45 -13.04 -12.09 -6.21
C GLN A 45 -12.16 -13.15 -6.89
N GLU A 46 -12.31 -13.37 -8.21
CA GLU A 46 -11.45 -14.29 -8.96
C GLU A 46 -9.98 -13.83 -8.98
N GLU A 47 -9.75 -12.53 -9.22
CA GLU A 47 -8.42 -11.90 -9.17
C GLU A 47 -7.81 -12.01 -7.76
N PHE A 48 -8.59 -11.70 -6.72
CA PHE A 48 -8.22 -11.81 -5.32
C PHE A 48 -7.83 -13.25 -4.94
N ASP A 49 -8.71 -14.22 -5.21
CA ASP A 49 -8.49 -15.62 -4.86
C ASP A 49 -7.26 -16.18 -5.61
N THR A 50 -7.08 -15.80 -6.88
CA THR A 50 -5.88 -16.15 -7.65
C THR A 50 -4.62 -15.55 -7.04
N PHE A 51 -4.68 -14.31 -6.57
CA PHE A 51 -3.54 -13.63 -5.96
C PHE A 51 -3.16 -14.25 -4.61
N VAL A 52 -4.14 -14.49 -3.74
CA VAL A 52 -3.95 -15.20 -2.46
C VAL A 52 -3.31 -16.58 -2.68
N ASN A 53 -3.79 -17.33 -3.68
CA ASN A 53 -3.23 -18.65 -3.99
C ASN A 53 -1.76 -18.57 -4.41
N LYS A 54 -1.37 -17.59 -5.25
CA LYS A 54 0.03 -17.39 -5.64
C LYS A 54 0.93 -17.05 -4.46
N LEU A 55 0.47 -16.19 -3.55
CA LEU A 55 1.21 -15.80 -2.35
C LEU A 55 1.42 -17.01 -1.43
N ARG A 56 0.36 -17.78 -1.16
CA ARG A 56 0.45 -19.01 -0.36
C ARG A 56 1.35 -20.07 -1.00
N MET A 57 1.34 -20.19 -2.33
CA MET A 57 2.21 -21.13 -3.05
C MET A 57 3.71 -20.85 -2.87
N VAL A 58 4.10 -19.60 -2.63
CA VAL A 58 5.50 -19.25 -2.34
C VAL A 58 5.81 -19.18 -0.85
N GLY A 59 4.87 -19.58 0.01
CA GLY A 59 5.08 -19.72 1.46
C GLY A 59 4.73 -18.49 2.31
N VAL A 60 4.00 -17.52 1.76
CA VAL A 60 3.46 -16.40 2.55
C VAL A 60 2.29 -16.87 3.41
N ASP A 61 2.29 -16.49 4.69
CA ASP A 61 1.18 -16.69 5.64
C ASP A 61 0.11 -15.61 5.39
N VAL A 62 -0.88 -15.96 4.57
CA VAL A 62 -1.97 -15.05 4.18
C VAL A 62 -3.21 -15.27 5.05
N THR A 63 -3.45 -14.35 5.97
CA THR A 63 -4.71 -14.23 6.71
C THR A 63 -5.74 -13.53 5.84
N VAL A 64 -6.78 -14.27 5.45
CA VAL A 64 -7.91 -13.73 4.68
C VAL A 64 -9.10 -13.57 5.62
N VAL A 65 -9.70 -12.39 5.62
CA VAL A 65 -10.98 -12.10 6.29
C VAL A 65 -11.99 -11.69 5.22
N ASP A 66 -13.17 -12.31 5.23
CA ASP A 66 -14.25 -11.90 4.32
C ASP A 66 -14.85 -10.57 4.79
N ASP A 67 -15.08 -9.66 3.85
CA ASP A 67 -15.84 -8.44 4.07
C ASP A 67 -17.34 -8.73 4.32
N THR A 68 -18.09 -7.72 4.72
CA THR A 68 -19.54 -7.80 4.97
C THR A 68 -20.32 -6.90 4.03
N LEU A 69 -21.59 -7.21 3.77
CA LEU A 69 -22.43 -6.38 2.90
C LEU A 69 -22.81 -5.05 3.56
N GLU A 70 -22.85 -5.03 4.90
CA GLU A 70 -23.22 -3.88 5.72
C GLU A 70 -22.18 -3.72 6.83
N PRO A 71 -21.51 -2.55 6.93
CA PRO A 71 -21.71 -1.34 6.12
C PRO A 71 -21.22 -1.49 4.66
N SER A 72 -21.72 -0.63 3.76
CA SER A 72 -21.29 -0.63 2.35
C SER A 72 -19.90 -0.01 2.18
N THR A 73 -18.86 -0.84 2.18
CA THR A 73 -17.44 -0.48 2.08
C THR A 73 -16.78 -1.06 0.80
N PRO A 74 -16.98 -0.45 -0.38
CA PRO A 74 -16.50 -1.01 -1.65
C PRO A 74 -14.97 -1.13 -1.77
N ASP A 75 -14.20 -0.37 -0.99
CA ASP A 75 -12.72 -0.37 -0.99
C ASP A 75 -12.10 -1.17 0.16
N SER A 76 -12.89 -1.94 0.92
CA SER A 76 -12.43 -2.75 2.06
C SER A 76 -11.29 -3.73 1.72
N ILE A 77 -11.18 -4.09 0.44
CA ILE A 77 -10.09 -4.89 -0.14
C ILE A 77 -8.69 -4.28 0.08
N PHE A 78 -8.59 -2.99 0.45
CA PHE A 78 -7.34 -2.28 0.69
C PHE A 78 -7.09 -2.00 2.19
N PRO A 79 -6.81 -3.04 3.01
CA PRO A 79 -6.66 -2.88 4.46
C PRO A 79 -5.48 -2.01 4.86
N ASN A 80 -4.46 -1.94 4.01
CA ASN A 80 -3.23 -1.22 4.25
C ASN A 80 -3.43 0.29 4.48
N ASN A 81 -4.60 0.82 4.11
CA ASN A 81 -4.94 2.22 4.29
C ASN A 81 -5.47 2.56 5.68
N TRP A 82 -6.04 1.60 6.40
CA TRP A 82 -6.69 1.87 7.68
C TRP A 82 -6.02 1.17 8.87
N ILE A 83 -5.15 0.17 8.64
CA ILE A 83 -4.39 -0.53 9.69
C ILE A 83 -2.93 -0.82 9.31
N SER A 84 -2.05 -0.78 10.30
CA SER A 84 -0.70 -1.35 10.23
C SER A 84 -0.30 -2.05 11.53
N PHE A 85 0.63 -2.98 11.40
CA PHE A 85 1.10 -3.82 12.49
C PHE A 85 2.62 -3.66 12.64
N HIS A 86 3.11 -3.56 13.87
CA HIS A 86 4.50 -3.19 14.16
C HIS A 86 5.21 -4.25 15.03
N GLU A 87 6.54 -4.33 14.91
CA GLU A 87 7.36 -5.33 15.63
C GLU A 87 7.32 -5.17 17.14
N SER A 88 6.98 -3.98 17.63
CA SER A 88 6.73 -3.70 19.04
C SER A 88 5.50 -4.42 19.59
N GLY A 89 4.64 -4.98 18.73
CA GLY A 89 3.31 -5.48 19.08
C GLY A 89 2.21 -4.42 18.97
N ASP A 90 2.57 -3.20 18.56
CA ASP A 90 1.60 -2.12 18.43
C ASP A 90 0.86 -2.19 17.10
N VAL A 91 -0.40 -1.76 17.13
CA VAL A 91 -1.28 -1.65 15.97
C VAL A 91 -1.68 -0.19 15.80
N ALA A 92 -1.52 0.35 14.60
CA ALA A 92 -2.02 1.69 14.28
C ALA A 92 -3.36 1.59 13.54
N LEU A 93 -4.35 2.37 13.97
CA LEU A 93 -5.59 2.61 13.24
C LEU A 93 -5.60 4.03 12.68
N TYR A 94 -5.98 4.17 11.42
CA TYR A 94 -5.75 5.39 10.66
C TYR A 94 -7.04 6.14 10.27
N PRO A 95 -7.00 7.48 10.25
CA PRO A 95 -8.10 8.30 9.77
C PRO A 95 -8.19 8.29 8.25
N MET A 96 -9.41 8.14 7.73
CA MET A 96 -9.69 7.98 6.31
C MET A 96 -10.44 9.18 5.75
N PHE A 97 -10.02 9.67 4.58
CA PHE A 97 -10.61 10.86 3.96
C PHE A 97 -12.08 10.63 3.60
N ALA A 98 -12.36 9.54 2.87
CA ALA A 98 -13.70 9.18 2.45
C ALA A 98 -14.50 8.58 3.61
N GLU A 99 -15.70 9.11 3.88
CA GLU A 99 -16.53 8.71 5.02
C GLU A 99 -16.88 7.22 5.01
N ASN A 100 -17.18 6.66 3.83
CA ASN A 100 -17.50 5.24 3.73
C ASN A 100 -16.31 4.33 4.03
N ARG A 101 -15.07 4.82 3.84
CA ARG A 101 -13.86 4.05 4.16
C ARG A 101 -13.54 4.03 5.65
N ARG A 102 -14.05 4.98 6.43
CA ARG A 102 -13.94 5.00 7.91
C ARG A 102 -14.60 3.77 8.55
N LEU A 103 -15.64 3.26 7.88
CA LEU A 103 -16.39 2.08 8.27
C LEU A 103 -15.68 0.76 7.95
N GLU A 104 -14.51 0.80 7.28
CA GLU A 104 -13.68 -0.38 6.99
C GLU A 104 -12.89 -0.86 8.22
N ARG A 105 -12.71 0.00 9.23
CA ARG A 105 -11.98 -0.34 10.46
C ARG A 105 -12.74 -1.41 11.23
N ARG A 106 -12.10 -2.56 11.42
CA ARG A 106 -12.70 -3.78 11.98
C ARG A 106 -11.81 -4.34 13.08
N GLU A 107 -12.14 -4.00 14.34
CA GLU A 107 -11.37 -4.42 15.52
C GLU A 107 -11.37 -5.94 15.71
N GLU A 108 -12.40 -6.66 15.26
CA GLU A 108 -12.48 -8.12 15.37
C GLU A 108 -11.38 -8.85 14.59
N ILE A 109 -10.68 -8.15 13.69
CA ILE A 109 -9.50 -8.70 13.00
C ILE A 109 -8.37 -8.93 14.01
N LEU A 110 -8.27 -8.13 15.07
CA LEU A 110 -7.26 -8.31 16.11
C LEU A 110 -7.48 -9.63 16.85
N ASP A 111 -8.73 -9.96 17.21
CA ASP A 111 -9.07 -11.25 17.82
C ASP A 111 -8.65 -12.43 16.92
N ILE A 112 -8.87 -12.32 15.60
CA ILE A 112 -8.47 -13.34 14.62
C ILE A 112 -6.95 -13.52 14.58
N LEU A 113 -6.19 -12.42 14.71
CA LEU A 113 -4.72 -12.47 14.73
C LEU A 113 -4.20 -13.04 16.07
N GLU A 114 -4.80 -12.66 17.19
CA GLU A 114 -4.47 -13.23 18.50
C GLU A 114 -4.76 -14.74 18.57
N ASP A 115 -5.88 -15.20 18.02
CA ASP A 115 -6.21 -16.63 17.89
C ASP A 115 -5.18 -17.40 17.04
N LYS A 116 -4.44 -16.70 16.16
CA LYS A 116 -3.32 -17.23 15.37
C LYS A 116 -1.97 -17.15 16.09
N GLY A 117 -1.95 -16.67 17.33
CA GLY A 117 -0.77 -16.56 18.18
C GLY A 117 0.04 -15.29 17.97
N PHE A 118 -0.49 -14.27 17.28
CA PHE A 118 0.12 -12.95 17.25
C PHE A 118 -0.17 -12.20 18.56
N LEU A 119 0.76 -11.35 18.97
CA LEU A 119 0.63 -10.56 20.19
C LEU A 119 0.33 -9.11 19.83
N VAL A 120 -0.80 -8.59 20.32
CA VAL A 120 -1.16 -7.18 20.28
C VAL A 120 -0.88 -6.57 21.66
N ASN A 121 -0.05 -5.54 21.71
CA ASN A 121 0.33 -4.87 22.95
C ASN A 121 -0.49 -3.60 23.17
N GLU A 122 -0.48 -2.70 22.18
CA GLU A 122 -1.18 -1.42 22.23
C GLU A 122 -1.85 -1.12 20.88
N ILE A 123 -2.98 -0.40 20.94
CA ILE A 123 -3.67 0.11 19.76
C ILE A 123 -3.52 1.63 19.78
N MET A 124 -2.77 2.16 18.83
CA MET A 124 -2.63 3.60 18.57
C MET A 124 -3.70 4.01 17.55
N ASP A 125 -4.76 4.66 18.03
CA ASP A 125 -5.89 5.05 17.19
C ASP A 125 -5.86 6.56 16.88
N TYR A 126 -5.54 6.87 15.62
CA TYR A 126 -5.51 8.23 15.10
C TYR A 126 -6.86 8.67 14.49
N SER A 127 -7.91 7.83 14.56
CA SER A 127 -9.18 8.07 13.86
C SER A 127 -9.93 9.31 14.35
N SER A 128 -9.70 9.78 15.58
CA SER A 128 -10.32 11.01 16.09
C SER A 128 -9.94 12.26 15.29
N ALA A 129 -8.81 12.25 14.58
CA ALA A 129 -8.38 13.35 13.70
C ALA A 129 -9.38 13.63 12.55
N GLU A 130 -10.25 12.66 12.22
CA GLU A 130 -11.32 12.81 11.23
C GLU A 130 -12.34 13.90 11.63
N GLU A 131 -12.52 14.16 12.92
CA GLU A 131 -13.44 15.19 13.44
C GLU A 131 -12.98 16.62 13.08
N ASP A 132 -11.65 16.80 13.00
CA ASP A 132 -11.00 18.06 12.65
C ASP A 132 -10.64 18.16 11.16
N GLY A 133 -10.90 17.10 10.38
CA GLY A 133 -10.67 17.06 8.94
C GLY A 133 -9.22 16.74 8.55
N PHE A 134 -8.46 16.11 9.44
CA PHE A 134 -7.10 15.62 9.17
C PHE A 134 -7.12 14.12 8.87
N PHE A 135 -6.26 13.69 7.94
CA PHE A 135 -6.27 12.32 7.42
C PHE A 135 -4.86 11.81 7.18
N LEU A 136 -4.67 10.51 7.36
CA LEU A 136 -3.41 9.82 7.11
C LEU A 136 -3.74 8.37 6.78
N GLU A 137 -3.93 8.05 5.50
CA GLU A 137 -4.42 6.73 5.05
C GLU A 137 -3.33 5.64 5.09
N GLY A 138 -2.81 5.40 6.29
CA GLY A 138 -1.94 4.29 6.67
C GLY A 138 -0.75 4.13 5.76
N THR A 139 -0.39 2.87 5.50
CA THR A 139 0.73 2.58 4.60
C THR A 139 0.41 2.91 3.14
N GLY A 140 -0.81 3.34 2.80
CA GLY A 140 -1.09 3.97 1.50
C GLY A 140 -0.32 5.28 1.36
N SER A 141 -0.51 6.14 2.35
CA SER A 141 0.15 7.44 2.46
C SER A 141 1.59 7.34 2.97
N ILE A 142 1.94 6.27 3.69
CA ILE A 142 3.26 6.11 4.32
C ILE A 142 4.03 4.93 3.71
N VAL A 143 5.26 5.19 3.27
CA VAL A 143 6.21 4.13 2.87
C VAL A 143 7.31 4.04 3.92
N LEU A 144 7.42 2.90 4.59
CA LEU A 144 8.30 2.69 5.73
C LEU A 144 9.59 2.01 5.31
N ASP A 145 10.74 2.62 5.61
CA ASP A 145 12.06 2.00 5.63
C ASP A 145 12.39 1.62 7.07
N ARG A 146 11.92 0.43 7.46
CA ARG A 146 11.92 -0.07 8.83
C ARG A 146 13.31 -0.42 9.32
N GLU A 147 14.22 -0.77 8.43
CA GLU A 147 15.62 -1.05 8.79
C GLU A 147 16.41 0.21 9.12
N ASN A 148 16.00 1.35 8.54
CA ASN A 148 16.68 2.64 8.69
C ASN A 148 15.89 3.65 9.52
N ASP A 149 14.79 3.22 10.15
CA ASP A 149 13.90 4.03 10.97
C ASP A 149 13.50 5.32 10.23
N LYS A 150 13.09 5.21 8.96
CA LYS A 150 12.58 6.33 8.14
C LYS A 150 11.19 6.07 7.61
N ALA A 151 10.40 7.14 7.52
CA ALA A 151 9.07 7.10 6.90
C ALA A 151 9.00 8.15 5.79
N TYR A 152 8.55 7.76 4.61
CA TYR A 152 8.38 8.61 3.44
C TYR A 152 6.91 8.93 3.24
N CYS A 153 6.58 10.21 3.12
CA CYS A 153 5.21 10.67 2.94
C CYS A 153 5.15 11.81 1.91
N ALA A 154 4.47 11.55 0.80
CA ALA A 154 4.03 12.58 -0.14
C ALA A 154 2.73 13.20 0.39
N LEU A 155 2.73 14.50 0.66
CA LEU A 155 1.56 15.20 1.19
C LEU A 155 0.42 15.21 0.16
N SER A 156 -0.80 15.01 0.66
CA SER A 156 -2.01 14.95 -0.17
C SER A 156 -3.25 15.21 0.69
N PRO A 157 -4.45 15.33 0.10
CA PRO A 157 -5.69 15.38 0.89
C PRO A 157 -5.92 14.17 1.82
N ARG A 158 -5.12 13.10 1.70
CA ARG A 158 -5.17 11.85 2.46
C ARG A 158 -3.93 11.64 3.34
N ALA A 159 -3.08 12.66 3.46
CA ALA A 159 -1.81 12.61 4.18
C ALA A 159 -1.48 14.01 4.72
N ASP A 160 -1.94 14.27 5.94
CA ASP A 160 -1.65 15.50 6.69
C ASP A 160 -0.23 15.47 7.27
N GLU A 161 0.44 16.63 7.26
CA GLU A 161 1.82 16.77 7.70
C GLU A 161 1.96 16.61 9.21
N GLU A 162 1.09 17.24 10.01
CA GLU A 162 1.19 17.22 11.47
C GLU A 162 0.90 15.82 12.00
N LEU A 163 -0.15 15.18 11.47
CA LEU A 163 -0.50 13.82 11.86
C LEU A 163 0.56 12.79 11.43
N PHE A 164 1.21 13.00 10.28
CA PHE A 164 2.34 12.16 9.87
C PHE A 164 3.55 12.32 10.79
N ILE A 165 3.84 13.53 11.26
CA ILE A 165 4.91 13.79 12.24
C ILE A 165 4.58 13.10 13.56
N GLU A 166 3.34 13.21 14.05
CA GLU A 166 2.89 12.51 15.26
C GLU A 166 3.10 11.00 15.15
N PHE A 167 2.66 10.38 14.04
CA PHE A 167 2.93 8.96 13.78
C PHE A 167 4.43 8.63 13.80
N CYS A 168 5.27 9.50 13.23
CA CYS A 168 6.72 9.29 13.24
C CYS A 168 7.30 9.40 14.66
N GLU A 169 6.80 10.30 15.49
CA GLU A 169 7.23 10.43 16.89
C GLU A 169 6.84 9.19 17.71
N ASP A 170 5.60 8.71 17.57
CA ASP A 170 5.07 7.54 18.28
C ASP A 170 5.80 6.24 17.92
N PHE A 171 6.12 6.05 16.64
CA PHE A 171 6.75 4.84 16.13
C PHE A 171 8.27 4.97 15.88
N GLU A 172 8.89 6.04 16.40
CA GLU A 172 10.33 6.33 16.33
C GLU A 172 10.91 6.38 14.90
N TYR A 173 10.14 6.87 13.93
CA TYR A 173 10.60 7.09 12.56
C TYR A 173 11.14 8.52 12.35
N THR A 174 12.16 8.65 11.49
CA THR A 174 12.59 9.94 10.95
C THR A 174 11.72 10.29 9.73
N PRO A 175 10.99 11.43 9.76
CA PRO A 175 10.10 11.80 8.67
C PRO A 175 10.85 12.32 7.44
N VAL A 176 10.44 11.87 6.25
CA VAL A 176 10.86 12.39 4.94
C VAL A 176 9.60 12.84 4.19
N ILE A 177 9.34 14.15 4.26
CA ILE A 177 8.12 14.79 3.78
C ILE A 177 8.39 15.53 2.47
N PHE A 178 7.51 15.38 1.48
CA PHE A 178 7.64 16.04 0.18
C PHE A 178 6.28 16.16 -0.52
N GLU A 179 6.23 16.88 -1.63
CA GLU A 179 5.05 16.90 -2.51
C GLU A 179 5.32 16.09 -3.79
N ALA A 180 4.29 15.37 -4.26
CA ALA A 180 4.38 14.60 -5.49
C ALA A 180 3.14 14.76 -6.37
N PHE A 181 3.38 14.86 -7.67
CA PHE A 181 2.38 15.21 -8.66
C PHE A 181 2.36 14.20 -9.82
N GLN A 182 1.19 14.07 -10.42
CA GLN A 182 0.90 13.30 -11.63
C GLN A 182 0.20 14.19 -12.65
N THR A 183 0.28 13.81 -13.92
CA THR A 183 -0.31 14.53 -15.03
C THR A 183 -1.71 13.96 -15.31
N VAL A 184 -2.74 14.76 -15.06
CA VAL A 184 -4.14 14.44 -15.35
C VAL A 184 -4.67 15.50 -16.29
N GLU A 185 -5.09 15.11 -17.51
CA GLU A 185 -5.59 16.04 -18.54
C GLU A 185 -4.63 17.21 -18.87
N ASN A 186 -3.32 16.97 -18.78
CA ASN A 186 -2.23 17.95 -18.93
C ASN A 186 -2.05 18.94 -17.76
N GLU A 187 -2.70 18.71 -16.62
CA GLU A 187 -2.49 19.45 -15.38
C GLU A 187 -1.73 18.59 -14.36
N ARG A 188 -0.89 19.24 -13.53
CA ARG A 188 -0.25 18.57 -12.39
C ARG A 188 -1.24 18.51 -11.23
N LYS A 189 -1.58 17.31 -10.80
CA LYS A 189 -2.44 17.02 -9.64
C LYS A 189 -1.65 16.22 -8.61
N LEU A 190 -1.96 16.39 -7.33
CA LEU A 190 -1.31 15.62 -6.27
C LEU A 190 -1.53 14.11 -6.49
N ILE A 191 -0.50 13.33 -6.19
CA ILE A 191 -0.62 11.88 -6.04
C ILE A 191 -1.24 11.63 -4.68
N TYR A 192 -2.31 10.82 -4.66
CA TYR A 192 -3.13 10.67 -3.45
C TYR A 192 -2.46 9.80 -2.38
N HIS A 193 -1.64 8.82 -2.78
CA HIS A 193 -0.91 7.89 -1.91
C HIS A 193 0.55 7.74 -2.35
N THR A 194 1.49 7.87 -1.41
CA THR A 194 2.93 7.71 -1.63
C THR A 194 3.28 6.34 -2.21
N ASN A 195 2.57 5.29 -1.78
CA ASN A 195 2.84 3.92 -2.22
C ASN A 195 2.50 3.64 -3.70
N VAL A 196 1.88 4.59 -4.40
CA VAL A 196 1.62 4.49 -5.84
C VAL A 196 2.87 4.88 -6.64
N MET A 197 3.65 5.82 -6.10
CA MET A 197 4.84 6.35 -6.77
C MET A 197 6.15 5.71 -6.33
N MET A 198 6.18 5.02 -5.18
CA MET A 198 7.39 4.38 -4.69
C MET A 198 7.15 3.17 -3.77
N CYS A 199 8.15 2.30 -3.73
CA CYS A 199 8.30 1.26 -2.71
C CYS A 199 9.75 1.22 -2.20
N VAL A 200 9.93 0.81 -0.94
CA VAL A 200 11.25 0.59 -0.33
C VAL A 200 11.37 -0.87 0.08
N ALA A 201 12.41 -1.53 -0.43
CA ALA A 201 12.84 -2.87 -0.08
C ALA A 201 14.13 -2.79 0.76
N ASP A 202 14.67 -3.91 1.20
CA ASP A 202 15.87 -3.94 2.05
C ASP A 202 17.14 -3.47 1.33
N THR A 203 17.34 -3.81 0.05
CA THR A 203 18.56 -3.40 -0.71
C THR A 203 18.28 -2.41 -1.83
N PHE A 204 17.02 -2.12 -2.15
CA PHE A 204 16.67 -1.23 -3.27
C PHE A 204 15.39 -0.44 -3.00
N ALA A 205 15.16 0.59 -3.81
CA ALA A 205 13.91 1.34 -3.85
C ALA A 205 13.48 1.58 -5.31
N VAL A 206 12.18 1.44 -5.57
CA VAL A 206 11.57 1.82 -6.85
C VAL A 206 10.88 3.15 -6.65
N ILE A 207 11.14 4.14 -7.52
CA ILE A 207 10.56 5.48 -7.35
C ILE A 207 10.36 6.21 -8.69
N CYS A 208 9.20 6.84 -8.84
CA CYS A 208 8.94 7.83 -9.88
C CYS A 208 9.45 9.21 -9.42
N ALA A 209 10.76 9.45 -9.51
CA ALA A 209 11.35 10.70 -9.05
C ALA A 209 10.86 11.93 -9.85
N ASP A 210 10.37 11.71 -11.07
CA ASP A 210 9.82 12.78 -11.91
C ASP A 210 8.52 13.38 -11.38
N CYS A 211 7.81 12.67 -10.48
CA CYS A 211 6.64 13.18 -9.79
C CYS A 211 6.94 14.25 -8.74
N ILE A 212 8.18 14.33 -8.25
CA ILE A 212 8.58 15.32 -7.24
C ILE A 212 9.06 16.57 -7.96
N ASP A 213 8.16 17.52 -8.21
CA ASP A 213 8.43 18.68 -9.07
C ASP A 213 9.50 19.62 -8.47
N ASP A 214 9.53 19.78 -7.14
CA ASP A 214 10.57 20.53 -6.45
C ASP A 214 11.91 19.77 -6.49
N LYS A 215 12.95 20.45 -7.00
CA LYS A 215 14.28 19.84 -7.20
C LYS A 215 15.02 19.57 -5.90
N LYS A 216 14.76 20.33 -4.84
CA LYS A 216 15.39 20.14 -3.53
C LYS A 216 14.75 18.94 -2.83
N GLU A 217 13.43 18.84 -2.84
CA GLU A 217 12.71 17.68 -2.31
C GLU A 217 13.09 16.41 -3.04
N ARG A 218 13.09 16.43 -4.39
CA ARG A 218 13.52 15.28 -5.20
C ARG A 218 14.93 14.83 -4.84
N LYS A 219 15.86 15.78 -4.68
CA LYS A 219 17.23 15.49 -4.26
C LYS A 219 17.28 14.92 -2.85
N MET A 220 16.52 15.49 -1.91
CA MET A 220 16.44 15.03 -0.53
C MET A 220 15.96 13.58 -0.44
N VAL A 221 14.86 13.23 -1.11
CA VAL A 221 14.32 11.86 -1.13
C VAL A 221 15.34 10.87 -1.71
N LEU A 222 15.92 11.20 -2.88
CA LEU A 222 16.90 10.34 -3.52
C LEU A 222 18.20 10.19 -2.72
N ASP A 223 18.66 11.26 -2.08
CA ASP A 223 19.86 11.21 -1.23
C ASP A 223 19.61 10.41 0.04
N SER A 224 18.42 10.51 0.63
CA SER A 224 18.06 9.70 1.80
C SER A 224 18.10 8.21 1.48
N LEU A 225 17.47 7.78 0.38
CA LEU A 225 17.49 6.37 -0.02
C LEU A 225 18.92 5.89 -0.34
N LYS A 226 19.73 6.72 -1.01
CA LYS A 226 21.12 6.39 -1.34
C LYS A 226 22.04 6.36 -0.11
N SER A 227 21.82 7.23 0.88
CA SER A 227 22.64 7.25 2.10
C SER A 227 22.51 5.95 2.88
N ASP A 228 21.38 5.27 2.72
CA ASP A 228 21.07 3.99 3.36
C ASP A 228 21.48 2.79 2.50
N GLY A 229 22.23 3.05 1.42
CA GLY A 229 22.80 2.01 0.56
C GLY A 229 21.81 1.38 -0.43
N LYS A 230 20.59 1.92 -0.56
CA LYS A 230 19.58 1.36 -1.47
C LYS A 230 19.96 1.63 -2.94
N GLU A 231 19.90 0.59 -3.78
CA GLU A 231 19.91 0.78 -5.23
C GLU A 231 18.61 1.47 -5.68
N ILE A 232 18.72 2.51 -6.51
CA ILE A 232 17.55 3.24 -7.00
C ILE A 232 17.16 2.76 -8.39
N VAL A 233 15.96 2.19 -8.49
CA VAL A 233 15.31 1.84 -9.76
C VAL A 233 14.29 2.93 -10.09
N LEU A 234 14.66 3.82 -11.02
CA LEU A 234 13.76 4.88 -11.48
C LEU A 234 12.69 4.31 -12.41
N ILE A 235 11.44 4.65 -12.15
CA ILE A 235 10.30 4.40 -13.04
C ILE A 235 9.79 5.72 -13.65
N THR A 236 9.17 5.63 -14.82
CA THR A 236 8.51 6.78 -15.44
C THR A 236 7.10 6.99 -14.89
N GLU A 237 6.52 8.16 -15.15
CA GLU A 237 5.13 8.44 -14.80
C GLU A 237 4.16 7.47 -15.51
N ASP A 238 4.44 7.07 -16.75
CA ASP A 238 3.66 6.05 -17.45
C ASP A 238 3.71 4.68 -16.75
N GLN A 239 4.88 4.29 -16.22
CA GLN A 239 5.03 3.05 -15.46
C GLN A 239 4.31 3.15 -14.09
N MET A 240 4.42 4.30 -13.42
CA MET A 240 3.66 4.60 -12.21
C MET A 240 2.14 4.52 -12.47
N ASN A 241 1.67 5.01 -13.63
CA ASN A 241 0.28 4.91 -14.06
C ASN A 241 -0.17 3.47 -14.39
N ASN A 242 0.77 2.53 -14.46
CA ASN A 242 0.53 1.08 -14.48
C ASN A 242 0.91 0.43 -13.13
N PHE A 243 0.89 1.20 -12.04
CA PHE A 243 1.17 0.77 -10.66
C PHE A 243 2.58 0.22 -10.41
N ALA A 244 3.59 0.63 -11.21
CA ALA A 244 4.96 0.18 -11.00
C ALA A 244 5.62 0.69 -9.71
N GLY A 245 5.05 1.66 -9.00
CA GLY A 245 5.47 2.02 -7.64
C GLY A 245 4.77 1.21 -6.55
N ASN A 246 3.62 0.59 -6.86
CA ASN A 246 2.78 -0.14 -5.90
C ASN A 246 3.24 -1.60 -5.75
N MET A 247 4.50 -1.75 -5.37
CA MET A 247 5.15 -3.05 -5.18
C MET A 247 5.46 -3.26 -3.69
N LEU A 248 5.57 -4.53 -3.28
CA LEU A 248 5.91 -4.86 -1.90
C LEU A 248 6.89 -6.02 -1.84
N GLU A 249 7.93 -5.87 -1.03
CA GLU A 249 8.83 -6.96 -0.69
C GLU A 249 8.23 -7.83 0.43
N ILE A 250 8.02 -9.11 0.14
CA ILE A 250 7.49 -10.10 1.09
C ILE A 250 8.43 -11.30 1.15
N GLN A 251 8.56 -11.85 2.35
CA GLN A 251 9.28 -13.08 2.60
C GLN A 251 8.39 -14.32 2.38
N GLY A 252 8.83 -15.24 1.52
CA GLY A 252 8.23 -16.55 1.32
C GLY A 252 8.90 -17.65 2.14
N ALA A 253 8.70 -18.91 1.74
CA ALA A 253 9.36 -20.06 2.32
C ALA A 253 10.88 -19.99 2.16
N ASP A 254 11.60 -20.62 3.10
CA ASP A 254 13.07 -20.71 3.11
C ASP A 254 13.77 -19.34 3.06
N GLU A 255 13.17 -18.32 3.69
CA GLU A 255 13.66 -16.93 3.71
C GLU A 255 13.79 -16.28 2.32
N ARG A 256 13.17 -16.86 1.29
CA ARG A 256 13.25 -16.31 -0.08
C ARG A 256 12.40 -15.06 -0.19
N ARG A 257 13.00 -13.98 -0.72
CA ARG A 257 12.33 -12.69 -0.91
C ARG A 257 11.64 -12.61 -2.26
N TYR A 258 10.44 -12.03 -2.26
CA TYR A 258 9.63 -11.81 -3.45
C TYR A 258 9.21 -10.35 -3.56
N LEU A 259 9.35 -9.77 -4.75
CA LEU A 259 8.77 -8.47 -5.08
C LEU A 259 7.41 -8.70 -5.70
N ILE A 260 6.38 -8.40 -4.92
CA ILE A 260 4.99 -8.58 -5.28
C ILE A 260 4.51 -7.35 -6.04
N MET A 261 3.92 -7.56 -7.21
CA MET A 261 3.37 -6.49 -8.05
C MET A 261 2.23 -6.98 -8.94
N SER A 262 1.48 -6.08 -9.57
CA SER A 262 0.50 -6.50 -10.58
C SER A 262 1.15 -6.92 -11.88
N ALA A 263 0.40 -7.65 -12.71
CA ALA A 263 0.81 -8.00 -14.06
C ALA A 263 0.94 -6.77 -14.96
N SER A 264 0.16 -5.71 -14.71
CA SER A 264 0.27 -4.43 -15.40
C SER A 264 1.60 -3.74 -15.09
N ALA A 265 1.92 -3.63 -13.79
CA ALA A 265 3.20 -3.11 -13.30
C ALA A 265 4.38 -3.86 -13.92
N HIS A 266 4.38 -5.19 -13.83
CA HIS A 266 5.44 -6.03 -14.37
C HIS A 266 5.62 -5.81 -15.89
N LYS A 267 4.54 -5.79 -16.68
CA LYS A 267 4.61 -5.58 -18.14
C LYS A 267 5.10 -4.18 -18.52
N SER A 268 4.89 -3.18 -17.67
CA SER A 268 5.34 -1.81 -17.91
C SER A 268 6.85 -1.63 -17.74
N LEU A 269 7.50 -2.50 -16.95
CA LEU A 269 8.93 -2.43 -16.70
C LEU A 269 9.75 -2.78 -17.94
N THR A 270 10.86 -2.07 -18.11
CA THR A 270 11.86 -2.40 -19.13
C THR A 270 12.63 -3.64 -18.73
N LYS A 271 13.19 -4.37 -19.71
CA LYS A 271 14.07 -5.51 -19.45
C LYS A 271 15.26 -5.16 -18.54
N LYS A 272 15.74 -3.92 -18.61
CA LYS A 272 16.83 -3.44 -17.75
C LYS A 272 16.36 -3.32 -16.30
N GLN A 273 15.21 -2.70 -16.05
CA GLN A 273 14.66 -2.58 -14.70
C GLN A 273 14.35 -3.96 -14.10
N ILE A 274 13.77 -4.87 -14.89
CA ILE A 274 13.52 -6.25 -14.45
C ILE A 274 14.83 -6.93 -14.07
N ALA A 275 15.86 -6.86 -14.92
CA ALA A 275 17.16 -7.46 -14.60
C ALA A 275 17.79 -6.85 -13.34
N GLN A 276 17.70 -5.53 -13.14
CA GLN A 276 18.19 -4.88 -11.91
C GLN A 276 17.46 -5.39 -10.67
N LEU A 277 16.13 -5.52 -10.71
CA LEU A 277 15.35 -6.05 -9.60
C LEU A 277 15.70 -7.52 -9.33
N GLU A 278 15.84 -8.34 -10.38
CA GLU A 278 16.16 -9.77 -10.28
C GLU A 278 17.58 -10.07 -9.76
N GLU A 279 18.47 -9.06 -9.70
CA GLU A 279 19.74 -9.18 -8.97
C GLU A 279 19.55 -9.28 -7.45
N HIS A 280 18.44 -8.73 -6.93
CA HIS A 280 18.13 -8.70 -5.50
C HIS A 280 17.04 -9.69 -5.11
N ILE A 281 16.01 -9.84 -5.93
CA ILE A 281 14.73 -10.43 -5.50
C ILE A 281 14.03 -11.22 -6.60
N THR A 282 13.15 -12.15 -6.24
CA THR A 282 12.30 -12.85 -7.23
C THR A 282 11.01 -12.06 -7.47
N ILE A 283 10.71 -11.70 -8.72
CA ILE A 283 9.42 -11.04 -9.04
C ILE A 283 8.28 -12.06 -9.03
N LEU A 284 7.18 -11.73 -8.36
CA LEU A 284 5.92 -12.47 -8.43
C LEU A 284 4.80 -11.51 -8.79
N SER A 285 4.06 -11.83 -9.86
CA SER A 285 2.95 -10.98 -10.30
C SER A 285 1.62 -11.70 -10.52
N SER A 286 0.53 -10.96 -10.34
CA SER A 286 -0.84 -11.40 -10.61
C SER A 286 -1.63 -10.37 -11.41
N SER A 287 -2.56 -10.84 -12.24
CA SER A 287 -3.51 -9.93 -12.89
C SER A 287 -4.47 -9.43 -11.83
N LEU A 288 -4.65 -8.10 -11.81
CA LEU A 288 -5.51 -7.35 -10.90
C LEU A 288 -6.28 -6.32 -11.72
N ASP A 289 -6.56 -6.61 -13.00
CA ASP A 289 -7.00 -5.64 -13.99
C ASP A 289 -8.34 -5.00 -13.59
N THR A 290 -9.25 -5.78 -12.99
CA THR A 290 -10.54 -5.29 -12.49
C THR A 290 -10.35 -4.50 -11.20
N ILE A 291 -9.52 -4.99 -10.28
CA ILE A 291 -9.25 -4.31 -8.99
C ILE A 291 -8.57 -2.95 -9.22
N GLU A 292 -7.56 -2.91 -10.07
CA GLU A 292 -6.85 -1.68 -10.45
C GLU A 292 -7.79 -0.68 -11.13
N ALA A 293 -8.59 -1.15 -12.09
CA ALA A 293 -9.50 -0.28 -12.81
C ALA A 293 -10.59 0.30 -11.90
N CYS A 294 -11.24 -0.49 -11.06
CA CYS A 294 -12.37 0.00 -10.27
C CYS A 294 -11.97 0.62 -8.93
N GLY A 295 -10.96 0.08 -8.25
CA GLY A 295 -10.54 0.54 -6.92
C GLY A 295 -9.44 1.60 -6.97
N GLY A 296 -8.67 1.68 -8.06
CA GLY A 296 -7.54 2.60 -8.18
C GLY A 296 -6.37 2.29 -7.22
N GLY A 297 -6.39 1.10 -6.60
CA GLY A 297 -5.30 0.50 -5.83
C GLY A 297 -4.82 -0.80 -6.50
N SER A 298 -3.64 -1.28 -6.14
CA SER A 298 -3.01 -2.46 -6.76
C SER A 298 -2.45 -3.41 -5.70
N ALA A 299 -1.49 -4.25 -6.08
CA ALA A 299 -1.00 -5.38 -5.29
C ALA A 299 -0.62 -5.01 -3.85
N ARG A 300 0.17 -3.95 -3.65
CA ARG A 300 0.58 -3.52 -2.30
C ARG A 300 -0.61 -3.04 -1.47
N CYS A 301 -1.58 -2.34 -2.08
CA CYS A 301 -2.74 -1.85 -1.33
C CYS A 301 -3.58 -2.99 -0.74
N MET A 302 -3.60 -4.15 -1.41
CA MET A 302 -4.38 -5.31 -0.95
C MET A 302 -3.76 -6.06 0.23
N MET A 303 -2.55 -5.69 0.66
CA MET A 303 -1.77 -6.41 1.66
C MET A 303 -1.42 -5.47 2.81
N ALA A 304 -1.85 -5.79 4.02
CA ALA A 304 -1.34 -5.18 5.24
C ALA A 304 -0.31 -6.14 5.88
N GLU A 305 0.95 -5.73 5.92
CA GLU A 305 2.02 -6.53 6.52
C GLU A 305 1.84 -6.71 8.03
N ILE A 306 1.88 -7.95 8.50
CA ILE A 306 1.79 -8.27 9.93
C ILE A 306 3.21 -8.45 10.48
N PHE A 307 3.70 -7.44 11.21
CA PHE A 307 4.98 -7.50 11.92
C PHE A 307 4.83 -7.88 13.40
N LEU A 308 3.61 -8.14 13.88
CA LEU A 308 3.36 -8.52 15.27
C LEU A 308 4.22 -9.73 15.67
N PRO A 309 4.78 -9.73 16.90
CA PRO A 309 5.48 -10.90 17.42
C PRO A 309 4.51 -12.07 17.61
N LYS A 310 5.05 -13.30 17.58
CA LYS A 310 4.30 -14.53 17.89
C LYS A 310 4.77 -15.11 19.23
N GLU A 311 3.87 -15.77 19.96
CA GLU A 311 4.20 -16.59 21.13
C GLU A 311 5.07 -17.82 20.80
#